data_AF-A0AAW1JGJ1-F1
#
_entry.id   AF-A0AAW1JGJ1-F1
#
_cell.length_a   1.000
_cell.length_b   1.000
_cell.length_c   1.000
_cell.angle_alpha   90.00
_cell.angle_beta   90.00
_cell.angle_gamma   90.00
#
_symmetry.space_group_name_H-M   'P 1'
#
loop_
_entity.id
_entity.type
_entity.pdbx_description
1 polymer ?
#
loop_
_entity_poly.entity_id
_entity_poly.type
_entity_poly.pdbx_seq_one_letter_code
_entity_poly.pdbx_strand_id
1 'polypeptide(L)'
;MPPSQKINLKDKIDDGEIDLSMCDLQDVPVKDIANIKNVFSLDLSNNHLITLPKNFSTLKFLTKLDLSKNSLKELPDNFGDLIKLKHLDLYKNELQHLPTFTA
;
A
#
# COMPACT_ATOMS: atom_id res chain seq x y z
N MET A 1 -6.19 17.74 -9.29
CA MET A 1 -4.87 17.10 -9.15
C MET A 1 -3.80 18.05 -9.67
N PRO A 2 -2.81 18.46 -8.87
CA PRO A 2 -1.55 18.89 -9.44
C PRO A 2 -0.88 17.67 -10.10
N PRO A 3 -0.18 17.84 -11.23
CA PRO A 3 0.44 16.75 -11.96
C PRO A 3 1.55 16.13 -11.12
N SER A 4 1.47 14.81 -10.95
CA SER A 4 2.49 13.85 -10.56
C SER A 4 3.86 14.47 -10.27
N GLN A 5 4.05 14.95 -9.03
CA GLN A 5 5.39 15.11 -8.51
C GLN A 5 5.94 13.68 -8.44
N LYS A 6 6.87 13.34 -9.34
CA LYS A 6 7.48 12.02 -9.39
C LYS A 6 8.10 11.77 -8.02
N ILE A 7 7.45 10.94 -7.21
CA ILE A 7 7.96 10.56 -5.90
C ILE A 7 9.29 9.85 -6.14
N ASN A 8 10.36 10.39 -5.57
CA ASN A 8 11.66 9.74 -5.63
C ASN A 8 11.69 8.64 -4.57
N LEU A 9 11.36 7.40 -4.97
CA LEU A 9 11.37 6.26 -4.05
C LEU A 9 12.74 6.02 -3.44
N LYS A 10 13.84 6.37 -4.11
CA LYS A 10 15.20 6.12 -3.58
C LYS A 10 15.47 6.82 -2.25
N ASP A 11 14.86 7.99 -2.04
CA ASP A 11 15.02 8.78 -0.81
C ASP A 11 14.05 8.34 0.30
N LYS A 12 13.14 7.41 -0.03
CA LYS A 12 12.07 6.91 0.83
C LYS A 12 12.27 5.45 1.26
N ILE A 13 13.38 4.83 0.86
CA ILE A 13 13.71 3.45 1.17
C ILE A 13 14.84 3.43 2.19
N ASP A 14 14.65 2.68 3.28
CA ASP A 14 15.72 2.33 4.21
C ASP A 14 15.67 0.82 4.48
N ASP A 15 16.72 0.11 4.08
CA ASP A 15 16.88 -1.36 4.25
C ASP A 15 15.64 -2.21 3.91
N GLY A 16 14.85 -1.84 2.90
CA GLY A 16 13.64 -2.60 2.49
C GLY A 16 12.35 -2.17 3.21
N GLU A 17 12.42 -1.15 4.05
CA GLU A 17 11.28 -0.38 4.53
C GLU A 17 11.06 0.83 3.62
N ILE A 18 9.80 1.10 3.26
CA ILE A 18 9.44 2.23 2.40
C ILE A 18 8.44 3.12 3.13
N ASP A 19 8.81 4.38 3.32
CA ASP A 19 7.93 5.41 3.89
C ASP A 19 7.35 6.31 2.78
N LEU A 20 6.09 6.07 2.46
CA LEU A 20 5.26 6.90 1.58
C LEU A 20 4.13 7.60 2.35
N SER A 21 4.28 7.73 3.66
CA SER A 21 3.32 8.46 4.47
C SER A 21 3.30 9.95 4.09
N MET A 22 2.13 10.60 4.22
CA MET A 22 1.97 12.04 4.01
C MET A 22 2.49 12.55 2.64
N CYS A 23 2.37 11.75 1.58
CA CYS A 23 2.84 12.08 0.23
C CYS A 23 1.72 12.59 -0.70
N ASP A 24 0.54 12.91 -0.14
CA ASP A 24 -0.67 13.30 -0.88
C ASP A 24 -1.06 12.30 -2.00
N LEU A 25 -0.76 11.01 -1.78
CA LEU A 25 -1.01 9.96 -2.75
C LEU A 25 -2.50 9.75 -2.99
N GLN A 26 -2.89 9.71 -4.26
CA GLN A 26 -4.22 9.24 -4.69
C GLN A 26 -4.18 7.82 -5.26
N ASP A 27 -2.98 7.33 -5.60
CA ASP A 27 -2.74 5.97 -6.10
C ASP A 27 -1.38 5.46 -5.61
N VAL A 28 -1.24 4.14 -5.52
CA VAL A 28 0.00 3.50 -5.08
C VAL A 28 0.90 3.22 -6.28
N PRO A 29 2.18 3.66 -6.29
CA PRO A 29 3.12 3.40 -7.38
C PRO A 29 3.65 1.95 -7.34
N VAL A 30 2.76 0.95 -7.40
CA VAL A 30 3.08 -0.48 -7.24
C VAL A 30 4.16 -0.93 -8.21
N LYS A 31 4.14 -0.45 -9.47
CA LYS A 31 5.15 -0.79 -10.48
C LYS A 31 6.56 -0.39 -10.02
N ASP A 32 6.68 0.78 -9.43
CA ASP A 32 7.98 1.29 -8.99
C ASP A 32 8.42 0.62 -7.68
N ILE A 33 7.49 0.37 -6.77
CA ILE A 33 7.73 -0.38 -5.52
C ILE A 33 8.18 -1.82 -5.82
N ALA A 34 7.51 -2.50 -6.74
CA ALA A 34 7.80 -3.89 -7.10
C ALA A 34 9.19 -4.07 -7.75
N ASN A 35 9.80 -3.00 -8.27
CA ASN A 35 11.16 -3.04 -8.81
C ASN A 35 12.24 -2.99 -7.71
N ILE A 36 11.87 -2.62 -6.48
CA ILE A 36 12.79 -2.56 -5.35
C ILE A 36 12.92 -3.97 -4.77
N LYS A 37 14.16 -4.48 -4.70
CA LYS A 37 14.42 -5.80 -4.12
C LYS A 37 14.14 -5.75 -2.61
N ASN A 38 13.43 -6.76 -2.11
CA ASN A 38 13.23 -7.03 -0.68
C ASN A 38 12.39 -5.99 0.09
N VAL A 39 11.34 -5.42 -0.50
CA VAL A 39 10.38 -4.61 0.27
C VAL A 39 9.59 -5.51 1.23
N PHE A 40 9.74 -5.29 2.53
CA PHE A 40 9.03 -6.03 3.57
C PHE A 40 8.21 -5.15 4.52
N SER A 41 8.43 -3.83 4.52
CA SER A 41 7.62 -2.85 5.25
C SER A 41 7.22 -1.71 4.32
N LEU A 42 5.95 -1.35 4.32
CA LEU A 42 5.42 -0.25 3.51
C LEU A 42 4.46 0.60 4.34
N ASP A 43 4.79 1.86 4.54
CA ASP A 43 3.93 2.87 5.14
C ASP A 43 3.30 3.72 4.04
N LEU A 44 1.98 3.65 3.93
CA LEU A 44 1.13 4.45 3.04
C LEU A 44 0.13 5.29 3.84
N SER A 45 0.39 5.49 5.13
CA SER A 45 -0.52 6.18 6.03
C SER A 45 -0.66 7.67 5.71
N ASN A 46 -1.76 8.29 6.13
CA ASN A 46 -2.01 9.73 5.96
C ASN A 46 -1.93 10.18 4.47
N ASN A 47 -2.55 9.43 3.57
CA ASN A 47 -2.67 9.76 2.15
C ASN A 47 -4.16 9.91 1.76
N HIS A 48 -4.45 10.08 0.47
CA HIS A 48 -5.80 10.23 -0.08
C HIS A 48 -6.22 8.99 -0.89
N LEU A 49 -5.77 7.79 -0.49
CA LEU A 49 -6.07 6.55 -1.20
C LEU A 49 -7.55 6.18 -1.00
N ILE A 50 -8.27 5.97 -2.10
CA ILE A 50 -9.68 5.53 -2.10
C ILE A 50 -9.79 4.02 -2.39
N THR A 51 -8.85 3.49 -3.16
CA THR A 51 -8.74 2.08 -3.53
C THR A 51 -7.26 1.70 -3.62
N LEU A 52 -6.95 0.40 -3.55
CA LEU A 52 -5.63 -0.11 -3.93
C LEU A 52 -5.63 -0.66 -5.36
N PRO A 53 -4.51 -0.57 -6.10
CA PRO A 53 -4.39 -1.17 -7.43
C PRO A 53 -4.65 -2.68 -7.43
N LYS A 54 -5.23 -3.20 -8.52
CA LYS A 54 -5.48 -4.65 -8.68
C LYS A 54 -4.20 -5.50 -8.63
N ASN A 55 -3.04 -4.93 -8.91
CA ASN A 55 -1.75 -5.62 -8.83
C ASN A 55 -1.03 -5.42 -7.49
N PHE A 56 -1.68 -4.87 -6.45
CA PHE A 56 -1.06 -4.63 -5.15
C PHE A 56 -0.48 -5.90 -4.52
N SER A 57 -1.12 -7.05 -4.75
CA SER A 57 -0.63 -8.35 -4.30
C SER A 57 0.69 -8.82 -4.92
N THR A 58 1.23 -8.12 -5.92
CA THR A 58 2.57 -8.39 -6.45
C THR A 58 3.67 -8.13 -5.42
N LEU A 59 3.39 -7.34 -4.37
CA LEU A 59 4.27 -7.06 -3.24
C LEU A 59 4.30 -8.23 -2.23
N LYS A 60 4.53 -9.46 -2.72
CA LYS A 60 4.42 -10.74 -1.98
C LYS A 60 5.35 -10.90 -0.77
N PHE A 61 6.33 -10.00 -0.63
CA PHE A 61 7.30 -10.02 0.47
C PHE A 61 6.93 -9.09 1.63
N LEU A 62 5.86 -8.30 1.50
CA LEU A 62 5.38 -7.44 2.58
C LEU A 62 5.05 -8.27 3.83
N THR A 63 5.58 -7.81 4.95
CA THR A 63 5.35 -8.34 6.29
C THR A 63 4.64 -7.32 7.18
N LYS A 64 4.82 -6.03 6.90
CA LYS A 64 4.17 -4.90 7.56
C LYS A 64 3.59 -3.97 6.50
N LEU A 65 2.35 -3.55 6.69
CA LEU A 65 1.66 -2.59 5.83
C LEU A 65 0.81 -1.65 6.69
N ASP A 66 1.10 -0.36 6.61
CA ASP A 66 0.27 0.69 7.21
C ASP A 66 -0.50 1.41 6.10
N LEU A 67 -1.82 1.33 6.15
CA LEU A 67 -2.77 2.02 5.27
C LEU A 67 -3.65 2.99 6.06
N SER A 68 -3.30 3.28 7.32
CA SER A 68 -4.12 4.08 8.21
C SER A 68 -4.32 5.51 7.72
N LYS A 69 -5.44 6.14 8.10
CA LYS A 69 -5.78 7.51 7.74
C LYS A 69 -5.76 7.74 6.22
N ASN A 70 -6.47 6.88 5.51
CA ASN A 70 -6.82 7.01 4.10
C ASN A 70 -8.36 7.02 3.97
N SER A 71 -8.88 6.95 2.74
CA SER A 71 -10.33 6.84 2.47
C SER A 71 -10.66 5.53 1.76
N LEU A 72 -9.96 4.44 2.08
CA LEU A 72 -10.19 3.13 1.47
C LEU A 72 -11.60 2.65 1.78
N LYS A 73 -12.38 2.32 0.75
CA LYS A 73 -13.74 1.79 0.87
C LYS A 73 -13.80 0.27 0.82
N GLU A 74 -12.83 -0.32 0.13
CA GLU A 74 -12.65 -1.76 -0.05
C GLU A 74 -11.18 -2.11 -0.21
N LEU A 75 -10.85 -3.39 -0.01
CA LEU A 75 -9.56 -3.97 -0.37
C LEU A 75 -9.76 -4.82 -1.64
N PRO A 76 -8.75 -4.94 -2.52
CA PRO A 76 -8.88 -5.72 -3.75
C PRO A 76 -9.08 -7.21 -3.43
N ASP A 77 -9.79 -7.95 -4.28
CA ASP A 77 -10.12 -9.37 -4.05
C ASP A 77 -8.88 -10.25 -3.80
N ASN A 78 -7.76 -9.90 -4.42
CA ASN A 78 -6.49 -10.60 -4.28
C ASN A 78 -5.62 -10.09 -3.12
N PHE A 79 -6.16 -9.27 -2.20
CA PHE A 79 -5.42 -8.79 -1.03
C PHE A 79 -4.93 -9.95 -0.14
N GLY A 80 -5.65 -11.09 -0.16
CA GLY A 80 -5.27 -12.32 0.55
C GLY A 80 -4.00 -12.98 0.02
N ASP A 81 -3.54 -12.64 -1.19
CA ASP A 81 -2.30 -13.17 -1.78
C ASP A 81 -1.04 -12.60 -1.11
N LEU A 82 -1.17 -11.60 -0.23
CA LEU A 82 -0.10 -11.10 0.63
C LEU A 82 0.22 -12.09 1.77
N ILE A 83 0.56 -13.33 1.41
CA ILE A 83 0.70 -14.48 2.31
C ILE A 83 1.77 -14.32 3.41
N LYS A 84 2.65 -13.33 3.30
CA LYS A 84 3.70 -13.02 4.28
C LYS A 84 3.33 -11.89 5.23
N LEU A 85 2.19 -11.23 5.01
CA LEU A 85 1.76 -10.08 5.81
C LEU A 85 1.43 -10.52 7.24
N LYS A 86 2.08 -9.89 8.21
CA LYS A 86 1.93 -10.17 9.64
C LYS A 86 1.28 -9.01 10.39
N HIS A 87 1.52 -7.79 9.91
CA HIS A 87 0.97 -6.57 10.49
C HIS A 87 0.28 -5.76 9.40
N LEU A 88 -0.97 -5.41 9.66
CA LEU A 88 -1.81 -4.59 8.79
C LEU A 88 -2.53 -3.56 9.63
N ASP A 89 -2.29 -2.28 9.38
CA ASP A 89 -3.08 -1.19 9.96
C ASP A 89 -4.02 -0.59 8.91
N LEU A 90 -5.31 -0.55 9.24
CA LEU A 90 -6.39 0.01 8.43
C LEU A 90 -7.17 1.09 9.19
N TYR A 91 -6.67 1.53 10.36
CA TYR A 91 -7.31 2.53 11.20
C TYR A 91 -7.66 3.80 10.42
N LYS A 92 -8.82 4.40 10.70
CA LYS A 92 -9.31 5.59 9.97
C LYS A 92 -9.30 5.40 8.45
N ASN A 93 -10.02 4.37 8.00
CA ASN A 93 -10.48 4.23 6.62
C ASN A 93 -12.01 4.18 6.59
N GLU A 94 -12.59 4.00 5.41
CA GLU A 94 -14.04 3.94 5.17
C GLU A 94 -14.49 2.53 4.74
N LEU A 95 -13.76 1.49 5.18
CA LEU A 95 -14.02 0.11 4.79
C LEU A 95 -15.42 -0.32 5.24
N GLN A 96 -16.26 -0.70 4.27
CA GLN A 96 -17.62 -1.15 4.54
C GLN A 96 -17.70 -2.66 4.72
N HIS A 97 -16.81 -3.39 4.03
CA HIS A 97 -16.74 -4.84 4.04
C HIS A 97 -15.29 -5.30 4.06
N LEU A 98 -15.07 -6.51 4.59
CA LEU A 98 -13.80 -7.20 4.42
C LEU A 98 -13.78 -7.89 3.05
N PRO A 99 -12.60 -8.03 2.40
CA PRO A 99 -12.50 -8.73 1.12
C PRO A 99 -12.99 -10.18 1.26
N THR A 100 -13.76 -10.64 0.28
CA THR A 100 -14.19 -12.03 0.21
C THR A 100 -13.10 -12.85 -0.46
N PHE A 101 -12.38 -13.66 0.32
CA PHE A 101 -11.39 -14.58 -0.24
C PHE A 101 -12.13 -15.76 -0.90
N THR A 102 -12.18 -15.76 -2.23
CA THR A 102 -12.56 -16.97 -2.96
C THR A 102 -11.31 -17.86 -3.08
N ALA A 103 -11.32 -18.98 -2.35
CA ALA A 103 -10.30 -20.02 -2.45
C ALA A 103 -10.30 -20.72 -3.82
#